data_AF-A0A724IBH9-F1
#
_entry.id   AF-A0A724IBH9-F1
#
_cell.length_a   1.000
_cell.length_b   1.000
_cell.length_c   1.000
_cell.angle_alpha   90.00
_cell.angle_beta   90.00
_cell.angle_gamma   90.00
#
_symmetry.space_group_name_H-M   'P 1'
#
loop_
_entity.id
_entity.type
_entity.pdbx_description
1 polymer ?
#
loop_
_entity_poly.entity_id
_entity_poly.type
_entity_poly.pdbx_seq_one_letter_code
_entity_poly.pdbx_strand_id
1 'polypeptide(L)'
;MSLTAQAPRPATHVRHRPEQTLLYQLVERHYPEFARLMAAQGSPLPGYVAREFEDYLKCGRLEHGFLRVRCQSCHHEKLVAFSCKRRGFCPSCGVRRMVDSAALLVIDELHNVLAGNSVNRREFLNLLRFLGNELRIPLVGVGTRDAYLAIRSDDQLENRFEPMMLPVWEANDDCCSLLASFAASLPLRRPSPIATLDMARYLLTRSEGTIGELAHLLMAAAIVAVESGEEAINHRTLSMAC
;
A
#
# COMPACT_ATOMS: atom_id res chain seq x y z
N MET A 1 -39.97 -22.64 -29.29
CA MET A 1 -39.80 -23.03 -27.88
C MET A 1 -38.97 -21.96 -27.20
N SER A 2 -39.63 -21.06 -26.48
CA SER A 2 -39.00 -19.89 -25.86
C SER A 2 -38.27 -20.31 -24.59
N LEU A 3 -36.95 -20.31 -24.61
CA LEU A 3 -36.10 -20.49 -23.43
C LEU A 3 -36.20 -19.22 -22.58
N THR A 4 -37.03 -19.26 -21.55
CA THR A 4 -37.03 -18.25 -20.48
C THR A 4 -35.78 -18.46 -19.64
N ALA A 5 -34.78 -17.59 -19.84
CA ALA A 5 -33.60 -17.54 -19.00
C ALA A 5 -34.03 -17.20 -17.56
N GLN A 6 -33.90 -18.17 -16.67
CA GLN A 6 -34.20 -18.00 -15.25
C GLN A 6 -33.11 -17.10 -14.65
N ALA A 7 -33.53 -15.94 -14.14
CA ALA A 7 -32.63 -14.99 -13.49
C ALA A 7 -31.89 -15.65 -12.31
N PRO A 8 -30.57 -15.43 -12.16
CA PRO A 8 -29.80 -16.01 -11.07
C PRO A 8 -30.38 -15.56 -9.73
N ARG A 9 -30.60 -16.52 -8.82
CA ARG A 9 -31.04 -16.23 -7.44
C ARG A 9 -30.03 -15.28 -6.79
N PRO A 10 -30.43 -14.11 -6.28
CA PRO A 10 -29.48 -13.19 -5.67
C PRO A 10 -28.83 -13.87 -4.47
N ALA A 11 -27.50 -13.80 -4.39
CA ALA A 11 -26.75 -14.30 -3.25
C ALA A 11 -27.38 -13.74 -1.95
N THR A 12 -27.76 -14.63 -1.04
CA THR A 12 -28.39 -14.27 0.23
C THR A 12 -27.40 -13.47 1.06
N HIS A 13 -27.44 -12.14 0.94
CA HIS A 13 -26.56 -11.28 1.71
C HIS A 13 -26.90 -11.43 3.20
N VAL A 14 -26.04 -12.12 3.94
CA VAL A 14 -26.13 -12.24 5.40
C VAL A 14 -25.67 -10.93 6.03
N ARG A 15 -26.48 -10.36 6.93
CA ARG A 15 -26.13 -9.13 7.64
C ARG A 15 -24.91 -9.41 8.54
N HIS A 16 -23.88 -8.58 8.40
CA HIS A 16 -22.73 -8.58 9.31
C HIS A 16 -23.17 -8.22 10.74
N ARG A 17 -22.76 -9.04 11.72
CA ARG A 17 -23.06 -8.89 13.16
C ARG A 17 -21.78 -8.58 13.92
N PRO A 18 -21.40 -7.30 14.07
CA PRO A 18 -20.13 -6.90 14.70
C PRO A 18 -19.98 -7.43 16.13
N GLU A 19 -21.08 -7.56 16.88
CA GLU A 19 -21.13 -8.11 18.24
C GLU A 19 -20.67 -9.58 18.36
N GLN A 20 -20.63 -10.30 17.24
CA GLN A 20 -20.13 -11.68 17.19
C GLN A 20 -18.63 -11.77 16.90
N THR A 21 -17.98 -10.63 16.62
CA THR A 21 -16.54 -10.61 16.33
C THR A 21 -15.73 -10.52 17.63
N LEU A 22 -14.58 -11.20 17.67
CA LEU A 22 -13.69 -11.24 18.83
C LEU A 22 -13.23 -9.83 19.27
N LEU A 23 -12.87 -8.98 18.31
CA LEU A 23 -12.42 -7.61 18.59
C LEU A 23 -13.52 -6.80 19.27
N TYR A 24 -14.77 -6.95 18.83
CA TYR A 24 -15.89 -6.23 19.42
C TYR A 24 -16.08 -6.62 20.88
N GLN A 25 -16.10 -7.93 21.16
CA GLN A 25 -16.29 -8.45 22.52
C GLN A 25 -15.17 -8.00 23.46
N LEU A 26 -13.93 -7.97 22.98
CA LEU A 26 -12.79 -7.47 23.76
C LEU A 26 -12.92 -5.98 24.05
N VAL A 27 -13.23 -5.16 23.04
CA VAL A 27 -13.38 -3.72 23.21
C VAL A 27 -14.56 -3.40 24.12
N GLU A 28 -15.73 -4.01 23.90
CA GLU A 28 -16.92 -3.82 24.73
C GLU A 28 -16.64 -4.17 26.19
N ARG A 29 -15.91 -5.26 26.45
CA ARG A 29 -15.59 -5.72 27.80
C ARG A 29 -14.56 -4.84 28.52
N HIS A 30 -13.49 -4.43 27.84
CA HIS A 30 -12.32 -3.85 28.49
C HIS A 30 -12.19 -2.33 28.35
N TYR A 31 -12.81 -1.71 27.34
CA TYR A 31 -12.71 -0.27 27.10
C TYR A 31 -13.16 0.59 28.30
N PRO A 32 -14.30 0.31 28.97
CA PRO A 32 -14.75 1.15 30.08
C PRO A 32 -13.76 1.17 31.26
N GLU A 33 -13.18 0.00 31.57
CA GLU A 33 -12.18 -0.14 32.63
C GLU A 33 -10.87 0.57 32.26
N PHE A 34 -10.41 0.38 31.03
CA PHE A 34 -9.21 1.04 30.50
C PHE A 34 -9.32 2.56 30.53
N ALA A 35 -10.45 3.13 30.08
CA ALA A 35 -10.68 4.56 30.14
C ALA A 35 -10.68 5.10 31.58
N ARG A 36 -11.25 4.33 32.52
CA ARG A 36 -11.27 4.67 33.95
C ARG A 36 -9.87 4.69 34.56
N LEU A 37 -9.05 3.68 34.26
CA LEU A 37 -7.67 3.59 34.74
C LEU A 37 -6.84 4.77 34.24
N MET A 38 -7.01 5.15 32.97
CA MET A 38 -6.27 6.27 32.38
C MET A 38 -6.65 7.62 32.99
N ALA A 39 -7.94 7.84 33.25
CA ALA A 39 -8.40 9.02 33.97
C ALA A 39 -7.85 9.05 35.42
N ALA A 40 -7.82 7.91 36.11
CA ALA A 40 -7.31 7.81 37.47
C ALA A 40 -5.79 8.06 37.59
N GLN A 41 -5.03 7.74 36.54
CA GLN A 41 -3.59 7.99 36.46
C GLN A 41 -3.24 9.42 36.01
N GLY A 42 -4.23 10.30 35.82
CA GLY A 42 -4.02 11.70 35.41
C GLY A 42 -3.71 11.89 33.92
N SER A 43 -3.86 10.85 33.10
CA SER A 43 -3.67 10.91 31.64
C SER A 43 -4.90 10.37 30.92
N PRO A 44 -6.03 11.12 30.92
CA PRO A 44 -7.26 10.66 30.28
C PRO A 44 -7.06 10.49 28.77
N LEU A 45 -7.80 9.54 28.19
CA LEU A 45 -7.76 9.32 26.75
C LEU A 45 -8.14 10.60 26.01
N PRO A 46 -7.37 11.00 24.98
CA PRO A 46 -7.75 12.12 24.14
C PRO A 46 -9.16 11.94 23.57
N GLY A 47 -9.97 13.00 23.57
CA GLY A 47 -11.39 12.91 23.19
C GLY A 47 -11.63 12.42 21.75
N TYR A 48 -10.64 12.47 20.86
CA TYR A 48 -10.75 11.83 19.55
C TYR A 48 -10.62 10.31 19.62
N VAL A 49 -9.75 9.76 20.49
CA VAL A 49 -9.58 8.31 20.70
C VAL A 49 -10.82 7.71 21.35
N ALA A 50 -11.35 8.37 22.40
CA ALA A 50 -12.58 7.92 23.05
C ALA A 50 -13.76 7.86 22.07
N ARG A 51 -13.91 8.89 21.23
CA ARG A 51 -14.92 8.91 20.16
C ARG A 51 -14.75 7.78 19.15
N GLU A 52 -13.52 7.39 18.80
CA GLU A 52 -13.32 6.24 17.91
C GLU A 52 -13.82 4.94 18.54
N PHE A 53 -13.55 4.70 19.82
CA PHE A 53 -14.02 3.51 20.53
C PHE A 53 -15.55 3.45 20.61
N GLU A 54 -16.18 4.59 20.93
CA GLU A 54 -17.63 4.71 20.97
C GLU A 54 -18.28 4.55 19.58
N ASP A 55 -17.72 5.18 18.55
CA ASP A 55 -18.21 5.09 17.17
C ASP A 55 -18.11 3.64 16.65
N TYR A 56 -17.05 2.92 17.00
CA TYR A 56 -16.89 1.50 16.67
C TYR A 56 -17.92 0.60 17.34
N LEU A 57 -18.14 0.77 18.64
CA LEU A 57 -19.12 -0.04 19.40
C LEU A 57 -20.55 0.16 18.85
N LYS A 58 -20.82 1.34 18.28
CA LYS A 58 -22.09 1.65 17.63
C LYS A 58 -22.20 1.14 16.19
N CYS A 59 -21.08 0.97 15.50
CA CYS A 59 -21.02 0.66 14.08
C CYS A 59 -21.72 -0.68 13.77
N GLY A 60 -22.66 -0.69 12.81
CA GLY A 60 -23.32 -1.91 12.33
C GLY A 60 -24.43 -2.47 13.22
N ARG A 61 -24.74 -1.81 14.35
CA ARG A 61 -25.83 -2.17 15.27
C ARG A 61 -27.12 -1.45 14.88
N LEU A 62 -28.24 -2.18 14.81
CA LEU A 62 -29.54 -1.59 14.45
C LEU A 62 -30.09 -0.66 15.54
N GLU A 63 -29.77 -0.92 16.81
CA GLU A 63 -30.19 -0.07 17.94
C GLU A 63 -29.63 1.35 17.90
N HIS A 64 -28.55 1.57 17.13
CA HIS A 64 -27.91 2.87 16.95
C HIS A 64 -28.28 3.53 15.62
N GLY A 65 -29.24 2.97 14.88
CA GLY A 65 -29.80 3.55 13.65
C GLY A 65 -29.63 2.68 12.41
N PHE A 66 -30.61 2.75 11.53
CA PHE A 66 -30.64 1.98 10.29
C PHE A 66 -31.51 2.64 9.20
N LEU A 67 -31.29 2.21 7.96
CA LEU A 67 -32.15 2.49 6.81
C LEU A 67 -32.94 1.23 6.43
N ARG A 68 -34.25 1.35 6.21
CA ARG A 68 -35.08 0.29 5.62
C ARG A 68 -35.15 0.54 4.12
N VAL A 69 -34.56 -0.36 3.35
CA VAL A 69 -34.56 -0.31 1.89
C VAL A 69 -35.60 -1.30 1.38
N ARG A 70 -36.53 -0.83 0.55
CA ARG A 70 -37.57 -1.66 -0.09
C ARG A 70 -37.38 -1.63 -1.60
N CYS A 71 -37.30 -2.80 -2.22
CA CYS A 71 -37.32 -2.89 -3.68
C CYS A 71 -38.72 -2.53 -4.20
N GLN A 72 -38.82 -1.68 -5.23
CA GLN A 72 -40.11 -1.29 -5.79
C GLN A 72 -40.76 -2.41 -6.62
N SER A 73 -39.95 -3.30 -7.22
CA SER A 73 -40.45 -4.35 -8.12
C SER A 73 -40.85 -5.64 -7.39
N CYS A 74 -40.05 -6.09 -6.41
CA CYS A 74 -40.32 -7.34 -5.69
C CYS A 74 -40.76 -7.14 -4.24
N HIS A 75 -40.89 -5.89 -3.79
CA HIS A 75 -41.27 -5.51 -2.42
C HIS A 75 -40.41 -6.09 -1.30
N HIS A 76 -39.29 -6.75 -1.62
CA HIS A 76 -38.37 -7.26 -0.62
C HIS A 76 -37.77 -6.10 0.18
N GLU A 77 -37.72 -6.28 1.49
CA GLU A 77 -37.26 -5.27 2.43
C GLU A 77 -36.02 -5.72 3.18
N LYS A 78 -35.10 -4.79 3.38
CA LYS A 78 -33.85 -5.04 4.08
C LYS A 78 -33.49 -3.88 4.98
N LEU A 79 -33.04 -4.20 6.20
CA LEU A 79 -32.50 -3.23 7.14
C LEU A 79 -30.99 -3.12 6.97
N VAL A 80 -30.49 -1.89 6.83
CA VAL A 80 -29.08 -1.57 6.68
C VAL A 80 -28.66 -0.68 7.84
N ALA A 81 -27.88 -1.22 8.77
CA ALA A 81 -27.35 -0.45 9.90
C ALA A 81 -26.36 0.63 9.44
N PHE A 82 -26.25 1.71 10.21
CA PHE A 82 -25.28 2.77 9.93
C PHE A 82 -23.84 2.33 10.24
N SER A 83 -22.90 2.85 9.46
CA SER A 83 -21.46 2.61 9.62
C SER A 83 -20.78 3.82 10.27
N CYS A 84 -19.74 3.59 11.07
CA CYS A 84 -18.98 4.68 11.70
C CYS A 84 -18.19 5.52 10.69
N LYS A 85 -17.87 4.94 9.54
CA LYS A 85 -17.09 5.58 8.48
C LYS A 85 -15.81 6.22 9.07
N ARG A 86 -14.97 5.46 9.78
CA ARG A 86 -13.66 5.90 10.31
C ARG A 86 -12.53 5.05 9.69
N ARG A 87 -11.31 5.59 9.69
CA ARG A 87 -10.08 4.89 9.23
C ARG A 87 -9.30 4.23 10.38
N GLY A 88 -9.77 4.36 11.63
CA GLY A 88 -9.17 3.74 12.81
C GLY A 88 -9.45 2.24 12.89
N PHE A 89 -9.56 1.73 14.11
CA PHE A 89 -9.54 0.29 14.39
C PHE A 89 -10.78 -0.51 13.95
N CYS A 90 -11.85 0.13 13.45
CA CYS A 90 -13.04 -0.58 12.96
C CYS A 90 -12.68 -1.39 11.70
N PRO A 91 -12.60 -2.73 11.73
CA PRO A 91 -12.12 -3.50 10.58
C PRO A 91 -13.05 -3.34 9.37
N SER A 92 -14.36 -3.34 9.60
CA SER A 92 -15.37 -3.24 8.55
C SER A 92 -15.34 -1.89 7.82
N CYS A 93 -15.19 -0.78 8.56
CA CYS A 93 -15.15 0.56 7.98
C CYS A 93 -13.75 0.98 7.52
N GLY A 94 -12.71 0.54 8.22
CA GLY A 94 -11.32 0.72 7.86
C GLY A 94 -11.01 0.03 6.55
N VAL A 95 -11.35 -1.27 6.41
CA VAL A 95 -11.21 -2.00 5.13
C VAL A 95 -12.09 -1.39 4.05
N ARG A 96 -13.38 -1.13 4.31
CA ARG A 96 -14.26 -0.49 3.32
C ARG A 96 -13.68 0.85 2.84
N ARG A 97 -13.13 1.68 3.72
CA ARG A 97 -12.52 2.95 3.33
C ARG A 97 -11.13 2.81 2.73
N MET A 98 -10.31 1.86 3.15
CA MET A 98 -9.06 1.53 2.47
C MET A 98 -9.36 1.09 1.04
N VAL A 99 -10.42 0.32 0.81
CA VAL A 99 -10.91 -0.03 -0.52
C VAL A 99 -11.47 1.19 -1.25
N ASP A 100 -12.32 2.00 -0.60
CA ASP A 100 -12.94 3.18 -1.23
C ASP A 100 -11.93 4.31 -1.51
N SER A 101 -10.72 4.28 -0.92
CA SER A 101 -9.70 5.34 -1.08
C SER A 101 -8.32 4.87 -1.52
N ALA A 102 -8.04 3.57 -1.61
CA ALA A 102 -6.89 3.07 -2.34
C ALA A 102 -7.20 3.19 -3.83
N ALA A 103 -6.77 4.29 -4.44
CA ALA A 103 -6.74 4.41 -5.89
C ALA A 103 -5.73 3.41 -6.51
N LEU A 104 -4.76 2.92 -5.72
CA LEU A 104 -3.69 2.01 -6.14
C LEU A 104 -3.14 1.25 -4.92
N LEU A 105 -3.01 -0.07 -5.01
CA LEU A 105 -2.27 -0.90 -4.04
C LEU A 105 -0.94 -1.32 -4.67
N VAL A 106 0.18 -0.88 -4.06
CA VAL A 106 1.53 -1.22 -4.48
C VAL A 106 2.08 -2.30 -3.54
N ILE A 107 2.57 -3.40 -4.11
CA ILE A 107 3.18 -4.51 -3.39
C ILE A 107 4.63 -4.58 -3.84
N ASP A 108 5.54 -4.19 -2.97
CA ASP A 108 6.97 -4.34 -3.19
C ASP A 108 7.42 -5.76 -2.84
N GLU A 109 8.47 -6.23 -3.50
CA GLU A 109 9.03 -7.57 -3.35
C GLU A 109 8.03 -8.72 -3.46
N LEU A 110 7.17 -8.66 -4.48
CA LEU A 110 6.16 -9.68 -4.75
C LEU A 110 6.71 -11.10 -4.84
N HIS A 111 7.98 -11.24 -5.22
CA HIS A 111 8.68 -12.51 -5.32
C HIS A 111 8.90 -13.21 -3.96
N ASN A 112 8.89 -12.48 -2.84
CA ASN A 112 9.02 -13.06 -1.49
C ASN A 112 7.87 -14.01 -1.14
N VAL A 113 6.70 -13.79 -1.74
CA VAL A 113 5.53 -14.68 -1.55
C VAL A 113 5.75 -16.03 -2.24
N LEU A 114 6.63 -16.08 -3.25
CA LEU A 114 6.96 -17.31 -3.97
C LEU A 114 7.95 -18.20 -3.22
N ALA A 115 8.69 -17.63 -2.26
CA ALA A 115 9.56 -18.38 -1.37
C ALA A 115 8.78 -19.23 -0.34
N GLY A 116 7.48 -18.98 -0.19
CA GLY A 116 6.60 -19.78 0.66
C GLY A 116 6.25 -21.16 0.07
N ASN A 117 5.80 -22.06 0.93
CA ASN A 117 5.22 -23.35 0.57
C ASN A 117 3.99 -23.20 -0.35
N SER A 118 3.71 -24.24 -1.15
CA SER A 118 2.72 -24.21 -2.26
C SER A 118 1.30 -23.81 -1.86
N VAL A 119 0.94 -23.99 -0.59
CA VAL A 119 -0.35 -23.57 0.00
C VAL A 119 -0.39 -22.05 0.20
N ASN A 120 0.60 -21.47 0.87
CA ASN A 120 0.69 -20.03 1.13
C ASN A 120 0.74 -19.22 -0.17
N ARG A 121 1.46 -19.72 -1.18
CA ARG A 121 1.48 -19.10 -2.52
C ARG A 121 0.08 -19.04 -3.12
N ARG A 122 -0.70 -20.11 -3.05
CA ARG A 122 -2.08 -20.16 -3.57
C ARG A 122 -3.02 -19.26 -2.80
N GLU A 123 -2.94 -19.23 -1.47
CA GLU A 123 -3.75 -18.33 -0.65
C GLU A 123 -3.48 -16.86 -0.97
N PHE A 124 -2.23 -16.48 -1.17
CA PHE A 124 -1.89 -15.12 -1.53
C PHE A 124 -2.35 -14.74 -2.94
N LEU A 125 -2.15 -15.60 -3.95
CA LEU A 125 -2.67 -15.35 -5.30
C LEU A 125 -4.21 -15.25 -5.31
N ASN A 126 -4.90 -16.06 -4.48
CA ASN A 126 -6.34 -15.94 -4.26
C ASN A 126 -6.72 -14.57 -3.66
N LEU A 127 -5.93 -14.08 -2.71
CA LEU A 127 -6.14 -12.77 -2.10
C LEU A 127 -5.93 -11.64 -3.12
N LEU A 128 -4.89 -11.68 -3.95
CA LEU A 128 -4.69 -10.71 -5.05
C LEU A 128 -5.89 -10.72 -6.01
N ARG A 129 -6.36 -11.91 -6.38
CA ARG A 129 -7.55 -12.08 -7.20
C ARG A 129 -8.80 -11.48 -6.54
N PHE A 130 -8.99 -11.68 -5.24
CA PHE A 130 -10.12 -11.10 -4.51
C PHE A 130 -10.05 -9.56 -4.44
N LEU A 131 -8.88 -9.01 -4.08
CA LEU A 131 -8.64 -7.57 -4.04
C LEU A 131 -8.86 -6.91 -5.41
N GLY A 132 -8.42 -7.60 -6.46
CA GLY A 132 -8.65 -7.16 -7.82
C GLY A 132 -10.12 -7.23 -8.21
N ASN A 133 -10.74 -8.41 -8.12
CA ASN A 133 -12.02 -8.68 -8.77
C ASN A 133 -13.21 -8.14 -7.99
N GLU A 134 -13.23 -8.38 -6.67
CA GLU A 134 -14.37 -8.02 -5.83
C GLU A 134 -14.31 -6.56 -5.40
N LEU A 135 -13.10 -6.07 -5.09
CA LEU A 135 -12.87 -4.73 -4.54
C LEU A 135 -12.44 -3.72 -5.61
N ARG A 136 -12.18 -4.16 -6.85
CA ARG A 136 -11.78 -3.32 -8.01
C ARG A 136 -10.59 -2.40 -7.73
N ILE A 137 -9.68 -2.81 -6.85
CA ILE A 137 -8.47 -2.05 -6.56
C ILE A 137 -7.45 -2.25 -7.71
N PRO A 138 -6.87 -1.17 -8.26
CA PRO A 138 -5.71 -1.26 -9.15
C PRO A 138 -4.49 -1.79 -8.39
N LEU A 139 -3.84 -2.83 -8.91
CA LEU A 139 -2.71 -3.49 -8.25
C LEU A 139 -1.42 -3.21 -9.04
N VAL A 140 -0.36 -2.84 -8.34
CA VAL A 140 1.00 -2.73 -8.89
C VAL A 140 1.90 -3.65 -8.09
N GLY A 141 2.44 -4.68 -8.74
CA GLY A 141 3.43 -5.58 -8.15
C GLY A 141 4.82 -5.20 -8.62
N VAL A 142 5.73 -4.97 -7.68
CA VAL A 142 7.16 -4.78 -7.94
C VAL A 142 7.89 -6.03 -7.44
N GLY A 143 8.85 -6.53 -8.22
CA GLY A 143 9.60 -7.72 -7.85
C GLY A 143 10.45 -8.25 -8.99
N THR A 144 11.05 -9.42 -8.76
CA THR A 144 11.95 -10.06 -9.71
C THR A 144 11.19 -10.83 -10.81
N ARG A 145 11.94 -11.41 -11.74
CA ARG A 145 11.40 -12.28 -12.79
C ARG A 145 10.56 -13.44 -12.25
N ASP A 146 10.85 -13.92 -11.05
CA ASP A 146 10.09 -15.00 -10.42
C ASP A 146 8.65 -14.55 -10.11
N ALA A 147 8.46 -13.33 -9.62
CA ALA A 147 7.14 -12.73 -9.40
C ALA A 147 6.30 -12.76 -10.68
N TYR A 148 6.90 -12.35 -11.79
CA TYR A 148 6.28 -12.37 -13.11
C TYR A 148 5.87 -13.79 -13.54
N LEU A 149 6.76 -14.78 -13.40
CA LEU A 149 6.46 -16.17 -13.76
C LEU A 149 5.31 -16.75 -12.93
N ALA A 150 5.21 -16.39 -11.66
CA ALA A 150 4.14 -16.85 -10.80
C ALA A 150 2.78 -16.19 -11.11
N ILE A 151 2.76 -14.90 -11.43
CA ILE A 151 1.53 -14.24 -11.91
C ILE A 151 1.04 -14.92 -13.19
N ARG A 152 1.94 -15.20 -14.14
CA ARG A 152 1.59 -15.89 -15.40
C ARG A 152 1.12 -17.32 -15.23
N SER A 153 1.39 -17.95 -14.08
CA SER A 153 0.85 -19.27 -13.79
C SER A 153 -0.65 -19.28 -13.44
N ASP A 154 -1.26 -18.10 -13.25
CA ASP A 154 -2.70 -17.93 -13.03
C ASP A 154 -3.29 -17.04 -14.14
N ASP A 155 -4.00 -17.64 -15.10
CA ASP A 155 -4.59 -16.99 -16.28
C ASP A 155 -5.46 -15.76 -15.92
N GLN A 156 -6.06 -15.72 -14.73
CA GLN A 156 -6.91 -14.61 -14.31
C GLN A 156 -6.09 -13.39 -13.84
N LEU A 157 -4.91 -13.64 -13.28
CA LEU A 157 -3.99 -12.58 -12.89
C LEU A 157 -3.16 -12.11 -14.10
N GLU A 158 -2.77 -13.02 -15.01
CA GLU A 158 -2.02 -12.68 -16.24
C GLU A 158 -2.74 -11.62 -17.08
N ASN A 159 -4.06 -11.76 -17.27
CA ASN A 159 -4.85 -10.81 -18.06
C ASN A 159 -5.01 -9.42 -17.42
N ARG A 160 -4.58 -9.23 -16.17
CA ARG A 160 -4.76 -7.99 -15.41
C ARG A 160 -3.45 -7.31 -15.02
N PHE A 161 -2.38 -8.07 -14.86
CA PHE A 161 -1.06 -7.54 -14.62
C PHE A 161 -0.33 -7.38 -15.95
N GLU A 162 -0.33 -6.17 -16.48
CA GLU A 162 0.51 -5.83 -17.63
C GLU A 162 1.97 -5.74 -17.15
N PRO A 163 2.87 -6.61 -17.64
CA PRO A 163 4.25 -6.61 -17.18
C PRO A 163 5.00 -5.42 -17.75
N MET A 164 5.53 -4.57 -16.88
CA MET A 164 6.52 -3.56 -17.24
C MET A 164 7.89 -4.03 -16.75
N MET A 165 8.79 -4.32 -17.69
CA MET A 165 10.17 -4.63 -17.36
C MET A 165 10.97 -3.33 -17.28
N LEU A 166 11.50 -3.03 -16.10
CA LEU A 166 12.42 -1.90 -15.94
C LEU A 166 13.81 -2.33 -16.47
N PRO A 167 14.35 -1.66 -17.50
CA PRO A 167 15.69 -1.97 -17.99
C PRO A 167 16.74 -1.59 -16.94
N VAL A 168 17.91 -2.21 -17.05
CA VAL A 168 19.09 -1.77 -16.28
C VAL A 168 19.51 -0.39 -16.79
N TRP A 169 19.99 0.47 -15.90
CA TRP A 169 20.48 1.79 -16.30
C TRP A 169 21.74 1.67 -17.16
N GLU A 170 21.69 2.32 -18.32
CA GLU A 170 22.83 2.46 -19.23
C GLU A 170 23.32 3.90 -19.24
N ALA A 171 24.58 4.11 -19.63
CA ALA A 171 25.12 5.45 -19.74
C ALA A 171 24.59 6.15 -20.99
N ASN A 172 23.43 6.78 -20.84
CA ASN A 172 22.69 7.49 -21.88
C ASN A 172 22.13 8.82 -21.32
N ASP A 173 21.34 9.51 -22.13
CA ASP A 173 20.75 10.80 -21.77
C ASP A 173 19.73 10.69 -20.61
N ASP A 174 19.05 9.54 -20.47
CA ASP A 174 18.13 9.28 -19.36
C ASP A 174 18.90 9.19 -18.03
N CYS A 175 20.03 8.48 -18.01
CA CYS A 175 20.89 8.41 -16.84
C CYS A 175 21.49 9.79 -16.50
N CYS A 176 21.88 10.57 -17.51
CA CYS A 176 22.33 11.95 -17.29
C CYS A 176 21.23 12.81 -16.66
N SER A 177 19.97 12.63 -17.08
CA SER A 177 18.80 13.33 -16.51
C SER A 177 18.53 12.91 -15.06
N LEU A 178 18.70 11.62 -14.73
CA LEU A 178 18.65 11.13 -13.36
C LEU A 178 19.75 11.79 -12.49
N LEU A 179 20.99 11.81 -12.98
CA LEU A 179 22.12 12.42 -12.28
C LEU A 179 21.95 13.93 -12.09
N ALA A 180 21.37 14.63 -13.07
CA ALA A 180 21.01 16.04 -12.94
C ALA A 180 19.99 16.26 -11.82
N SER A 181 19.02 15.34 -11.67
CA SER A 181 18.01 15.39 -10.60
C SER A 181 18.64 15.19 -9.22
N PHE A 182 19.63 14.29 -9.11
CA PHE A 182 20.44 14.19 -7.88
C PHE A 182 21.24 15.46 -7.61
N ALA A 183 21.96 15.98 -8.61
CA ALA A 183 22.76 17.20 -8.47
C ALA A 183 21.92 18.41 -8.02
N ALA A 184 20.68 18.52 -8.50
CA ALA A 184 19.75 19.59 -8.14
C ALA A 184 19.12 19.44 -6.75
N SER A 185 19.01 18.21 -6.24
CA SER A 185 18.39 17.93 -4.94
C SER A 185 19.39 17.95 -3.77
N LEU A 186 20.68 17.76 -4.05
CA LEU A 186 21.74 17.83 -3.04
C LEU A 186 22.03 19.30 -2.64
N PRO A 187 22.12 19.61 -1.34
CA PRO A 187 22.25 20.98 -0.84
C PRO A 187 23.69 21.52 -0.93
N LEU A 188 24.32 21.45 -2.10
CA LEU A 188 25.70 21.90 -2.34
C LEU A 188 25.72 23.32 -2.91
N ARG A 189 26.66 24.16 -2.47
CA ARG A 189 26.70 25.58 -2.87
C ARG A 189 27.14 25.79 -4.31
N ARG A 190 27.92 24.87 -4.88
CA ARG A 190 28.43 24.96 -6.25
C ARG A 190 27.79 23.89 -7.14
N PRO A 191 27.59 24.18 -8.44
CA PRO A 191 27.02 23.21 -9.37
C PRO A 191 27.94 21.99 -9.48
N SER A 192 27.33 20.80 -9.40
CA SER A 192 28.04 19.53 -9.51
C SER A 192 27.99 19.04 -10.97
N PRO A 193 29.12 18.98 -11.71
CA PRO A 193 29.17 18.58 -13.12
C PRO A 193 29.09 17.05 -13.30
N ILE A 194 28.05 16.41 -12.72
CA ILE A 194 27.87 14.95 -12.75
C ILE A 194 26.87 14.46 -13.80
N ALA A 195 26.12 15.37 -14.43
CA ALA A 195 25.16 15.06 -15.48
C ALA A 195 25.82 15.00 -16.88
N THR A 196 26.90 14.23 -16.99
CA THR A 196 27.64 14.03 -18.26
C THR A 196 27.75 12.54 -18.55
N LEU A 197 27.84 12.15 -19.83
CA LEU A 197 27.94 10.75 -20.24
C LEU A 197 29.16 10.05 -19.63
N ASP A 198 30.29 10.74 -19.51
CA ASP A 198 31.50 10.18 -18.92
C ASP A 198 31.33 9.92 -17.43
N MET A 199 30.69 10.85 -16.71
CA MET A 199 30.38 10.65 -15.29
C MET A 199 29.30 9.59 -15.09
N ALA A 200 28.31 9.50 -15.98
CA ALA A 200 27.30 8.46 -15.97
C ALA A 200 27.92 7.07 -16.10
N ARG A 201 28.84 6.87 -17.06
CA ARG A 201 29.59 5.61 -17.21
C ARG A 201 30.38 5.28 -15.95
N TYR A 202 31.10 6.26 -15.42
CA TYR A 202 31.90 6.09 -14.21
C TYR A 202 31.05 5.69 -13.00
N LEU A 203 29.98 6.43 -12.73
CA LEU A 203 29.10 6.22 -11.59
C LEU A 203 28.34 4.91 -11.69
N LEU A 204 27.77 4.57 -12.86
CA LEU A 204 27.08 3.29 -13.06
C LEU A 204 28.01 2.09 -12.87
N THR A 205 29.27 2.19 -13.32
CA THR A 205 30.25 1.12 -13.11
C THR A 205 30.56 0.94 -11.63
N ARG A 206 30.61 2.05 -10.88
CA ARG A 206 30.96 2.06 -9.46
C ARG A 206 29.79 1.70 -8.54
N SER A 207 28.55 1.93 -8.98
CA SER A 207 27.31 1.61 -8.27
C SER A 207 26.65 0.30 -8.72
N GLU A 208 27.37 -0.52 -9.50
CA GLU A 208 26.88 -1.76 -10.09
C GLU A 208 25.55 -1.58 -10.86
N GLY A 209 25.29 -0.39 -11.40
CA GLY A 209 24.09 -0.05 -12.17
C GLY A 209 22.80 0.11 -11.36
N THR A 210 22.84 0.07 -10.02
CA THR A 210 21.63 0.24 -9.19
C THR A 210 21.47 1.69 -8.73
N ILE A 211 20.22 2.19 -8.70
CA ILE A 211 19.93 3.55 -8.19
C ILE A 211 20.24 3.66 -6.70
N GLY A 212 20.03 2.58 -5.94
CA GLY A 212 20.30 2.56 -4.49
C GLY A 212 21.76 2.83 -4.18
N GLU A 213 22.66 2.03 -4.75
CA GLU A 213 24.11 2.23 -4.59
C GLU A 213 24.58 3.57 -5.18
N LEU A 214 23.97 4.01 -6.29
CA LEU A 214 24.26 5.31 -6.88
C LEU A 214 23.92 6.45 -5.91
N ALA A 215 22.75 6.40 -5.29
CA ALA A 215 22.32 7.39 -4.31
C ALA A 215 23.22 7.39 -3.07
N HIS A 216 23.61 6.20 -2.58
CA HIS A 216 24.56 6.07 -1.48
C HIS A 216 25.93 6.70 -1.81
N LEU A 217 26.49 6.38 -2.97
CA LEU A 217 27.76 6.94 -3.45
C LEU A 217 27.70 8.47 -3.59
N LEU A 218 26.62 9.00 -4.19
CA LEU A 218 26.44 10.44 -4.36
C LEU A 218 26.27 11.16 -3.02
N MET A 219 25.54 10.56 -2.06
CA MET A 219 25.39 11.10 -0.71
C MET A 219 26.74 11.15 0.02
N ALA A 220 27.53 10.07 -0.04
CA ALA A 220 28.87 10.01 0.54
C ALA A 220 29.79 11.08 -0.07
N ALA A 221 29.76 11.23 -1.40
CA ALA A 221 30.54 12.26 -2.09
C ALA A 221 30.08 13.68 -1.77
N ALA A 222 28.78 13.91 -1.53
CA ALA A 222 28.26 15.19 -1.09
C ALA A 222 28.76 15.55 0.31
N ILE A 223 28.77 14.60 1.25
CA ILE A 223 29.33 14.79 2.59
C ILE A 223 30.80 15.18 2.51
N VAL A 224 31.61 14.42 1.75
CA VAL A 224 33.02 14.74 1.53
C VAL A 224 33.21 16.11 0.89
N ALA A 225 32.35 16.50 -0.05
CA ALA A 225 32.41 17.82 -0.70
C ALA A 225 32.17 18.97 0.30
N VAL A 226 31.26 18.78 1.27
CA VAL A 226 31.00 19.75 2.34
C VAL A 226 32.16 19.80 3.33
N GLU A 227 32.64 18.65 3.80
CA GLU A 227 33.71 18.57 4.79
C GLU A 227 35.06 19.08 4.26
N SER A 228 35.35 18.84 2.98
CA SER A 228 36.56 19.34 2.31
C SER A 228 36.47 20.81 1.87
N GLY A 229 35.27 21.42 1.93
CA GLY A 229 35.01 22.79 1.45
C GLY A 229 34.97 22.94 -0.08
N GLU A 230 35.04 21.84 -0.84
CA GLU A 230 34.91 21.82 -2.30
C GLU A 230 33.51 22.28 -2.74
N GLU A 231 32.49 21.91 -1.96
CA GLU A 231 31.07 22.31 -2.10
C GLU A 231 30.44 21.95 -3.47
N ALA A 232 31.00 20.95 -4.16
CA ALA A 232 30.47 20.33 -5.39
C ALA A 232 30.93 18.87 -5.51
N ILE A 233 30.13 18.02 -6.15
CA ILE A 233 30.54 16.66 -6.52
C ILE A 233 31.32 16.69 -7.83
N ASN A 234 32.55 16.17 -7.80
CA ASN A 234 33.41 16.00 -8.96
C ASN A 234 34.24 14.70 -8.81
N HIS A 235 35.12 14.40 -9.77
CA HIS A 235 35.96 13.19 -9.70
C HIS A 235 36.79 13.08 -8.42
N ARG A 236 37.23 14.22 -7.85
CA ARG A 236 38.04 14.23 -6.62
C ARG A 236 37.21 13.83 -5.42
N THR A 237 36.06 14.45 -5.20
CA THR A 237 35.19 14.11 -4.06
C THR A 237 34.65 12.69 -4.18
N LEU A 238 34.34 12.24 -5.40
CA LEU A 238 33.96 10.86 -5.68
C LEU A 238 35.11 9.86 -5.41
N SER A 239 36.35 10.21 -5.72
CA SER A 239 37.51 9.34 -5.43
C SER A 239 37.77 9.19 -3.92
N MET A 240 37.41 10.21 -3.15
CA MET A 240 37.56 10.25 -1.69
C MET A 240 36.38 9.60 -0.96
N ALA A 241 35.21 9.52 -1.61
CA ALA A 241 34.08 8.75 -1.13
C ALA A 241 34.36 7.25 -1.34
N CYS A 242 34.35 6.49 -0.25
CA CYS A 242 34.43 5.03 -0.23
C CYS A 242 33.04 4.43 -0.39
#